data_AF-A0AA51DZR7-F1
#
_entry.id   AF-A0AA51DZR7-F1
#
_cell.length_a   1.000
_cell.length_b   1.000
_cell.length_c   1.000
_cell.angle_alpha   90.00
_cell.angle_beta   90.00
_cell.angle_gamma   90.00
#
_symmetry.space_group_name_H-M   'P 1'
#
loop_
_entity.id
_entity.type
_entity.pdbx_description
1 polymer ?
#
loop_
_entity_poly.entity_id
_entity_poly.type
_entity_poly.pdbx_seq_one_letter_code
_entity_poly.pdbx_strand_id
1 'polypeptide(L)' 'MISDPIRFNKDIKVTIQALGWRENGRYLPLQEDISSTAFWYQTLPSIKFPELPDKDYLEII' A
#
# COMPACT_ATOMS: atom_id res chain seq x y z
N MET A 1 16.96 6.38 15.00
CA MET A 1 17.23 5.07 14.36
C MET A 1 15.89 4.51 13.92
N ILE A 2 15.78 3.98 12.70
CA ILE A 2 14.58 3.27 12.25
C ILE A 2 14.82 1.78 12.47
N SER A 3 13.93 1.11 13.20
CA SER A 3 14.03 -0.32 13.48
C SER A 3 13.53 -1.14 12.28
N ASP A 4 14.31 -2.15 11.88
CA ASP A 4 13.98 -3.16 10.86
C ASP A 4 13.36 -2.64 9.54
N PRO A 5 14.05 -1.74 8.81
CA PRO A 5 13.53 -1.26 7.54
C PRO A 5 13.55 -2.36 6.46
N ILE A 6 12.54 -2.36 5.60
CA ILE A 6 12.55 -3.14 4.37
C ILE A 6 13.55 -2.49 3.40
N ARG A 7 14.67 -3.17 3.12
CA ARG A 7 15.73 -2.68 2.23
C ARG A 7 15.58 -3.26 0.83
N PHE A 8 15.85 -2.46 -0.19
CA PHE A 8 15.87 -2.86 -1.59
C PHE A 8 17.03 -2.17 -2.31
N ASN A 9 17.53 -2.78 -3.39
CA ASN A 9 18.66 -2.23 -4.17
C ASN A 9 18.18 -1.49 -5.43
N LYS A 10 17.18 -2.03 -6.13
CA LYS A 10 16.67 -1.48 -7.40
C LYS A 10 15.23 -1.03 -7.30
N ASP A 11 14.32 -1.96 -7.03
CA ASP A 11 12.88 -1.73 -7.01
C ASP A 11 12.21 -2.48 -5.86
N ILE A 12 11.03 -2.02 -5.47
CA ILE A 12 10.16 -2.66 -4.49
C ILE A 12 8.70 -2.54 -4.93
N LYS A 13 7.95 -3.62 -4.80
CA LYS A 13 6.49 -3.67 -5.00
C LYS A 13 5.84 -4.29 -3.77
N VAL A 14 4.93 -3.56 -3.14
CA VAL A 14 4.16 -4.03 -1.98
C VAL A 14 2.71 -4.19 -2.39
N THR A 15 2.14 -5.37 -2.13
CA THR A 15 0.73 -5.67 -2.37
C THR A 15 0.06 -5.99 -1.05
N ILE A 16 -1.08 -5.34 -0.78
CA ILE A 16 -1.89 -5.57 0.42
C ILE A 16 -3.16 -6.30 -0.02
N GLN A 17 -3.55 -7.33 0.74
CA GLN A 17 -4.79 -8.07 0.53
C GLN A 17 -5.64 -7.98 1.80
N ALA A 18 -6.91 -7.64 1.64
CA ALA A 18 -7.89 -7.68 2.72
C ALA A 18 -8.40 -9.11 2.91
N LEU A 19 -8.03 -9.74 4.01
CA LEU A 19 -8.44 -11.11 4.34
C LEU A 19 -9.11 -11.13 5.71
N GLY A 20 -10.32 -11.68 5.76
CA GLY A 20 -11.03 -12.04 6.98
C GLY A 20 -10.88 -13.52 7.30
N TRP A 21 -11.47 -13.93 8.43
CA TRP A 21 -11.49 -15.33 8.88
C TRP A 21 -12.87 -15.95 8.69
N ARG A 22 -12.94 -17.15 8.11
CA ARG A 22 -14.12 -18.05 8.14
C ARG A 22 -13.89 -19.16 9.17
N GLU A 23 -14.97 -19.84 9.55
CA GLU A 23 -14.88 -21.09 10.30
C GLU A 23 -13.95 -22.11 9.63
N ASN A 24 -13.29 -22.92 10.47
CA ASN A 24 -12.29 -23.92 10.09
C ASN A 24 -11.01 -23.36 9.44
N GLY A 25 -10.58 -22.15 9.84
CA GLY A 25 -9.27 -21.60 9.47
C GLY A 25 -9.13 -21.20 8.00
N ARG A 26 -10.25 -20.97 7.30
CA ARG A 26 -10.25 -20.56 5.89
C ARG A 26 -10.26 -19.04 5.77
N TYR A 27 -9.50 -18.50 4.82
CA TYR A 27 -9.53 -17.08 4.52
C TYR A 27 -10.85 -16.68 3.83
N LEU A 28 -11.43 -15.57 4.26
CA LEU A 28 -12.51 -14.87 3.58
C LEU A 28 -11.87 -13.71 2.79
N PRO A 29 -11.88 -13.69 1.45
CA PRO A 29 -11.54 -12.47 0.74
C PRO A 29 -12.55 -11.39 1.12
N LEU A 30 -12.07 -10.29 1.69
CA LEU A 30 -12.89 -9.12 1.99
C LEU A 30 -12.67 -8.08 0.90
N GLN A 31 -13.72 -7.34 0.58
CA GLN A 31 -13.66 -6.20 -0.32
C GLN A 31 -14.01 -4.98 0.50
N GLU A 32 -13.01 -4.45 1.18
CA GLU A 32 -13.10 -3.23 1.98
C GLU A 32 -12.58 -2.05 1.15
N ASP A 33 -13.09 -0.84 1.40
CA ASP A 33 -12.54 0.38 0.84
C ASP A 33 -11.23 0.74 1.57
N ILE A 34 -10.09 0.49 0.92
CA ILE A 34 -8.77 0.66 1.51
C ILE A 34 -8.01 1.79 0.83
N SER A 35 -7.68 2.81 1.62
CA SER A 35 -6.64 3.79 1.29
C SER A 35 -5.35 3.45 2.05
N SER A 36 -4.18 3.59 1.42
CA SER A 36 -2.89 3.40 2.10
C SER A 36 -1.89 4.52 1.74
N THR A 37 -0.94 4.77 2.63
CA THR A 37 0.17 5.69 2.41
C THR A 37 1.49 4.97 2.67
N ALA A 38 2.53 5.31 1.92
CA ALA A 38 3.84 4.69 2.03
C ALA A 38 4.93 5.75 2.23
N PHE A 39 5.86 5.48 3.15
CA PHE A 39 7.04 6.30 3.39
C PHE A 39 8.28 5.48 3.10
N TRP A 40 9.23 6.03 2.36
CA TRP A 40 10.50 5.38 2.08
C TRP A 40 11.60 6.43 1.90
N TYR A 41 12.83 5.94 1.91
CA TYR A 41 14.03 6.72 1.64
C TYR A 41 14.71 6.13 0.41
N GLN A 42 15.10 6.99 -0.52
CA GLN A 42 15.85 6.61 -1.73
C GLN A 42 16.88 7.67 -2.07
N THR A 43 17.95 7.27 -2.76
CA THR A 43 18.93 8.21 -3.33
C THR A 43 18.30 8.92 -4.52
N LEU A 44 18.51 10.24 -4.62
CA LEU A 44 18.02 11.06 -5.74
C LEU A 44 18.85 10.85 -7.02
N PRO A 45 18.26 11.06 -8.22
CA PRO A 45 16.94 11.62 -8.49
C PRO A 45 15.79 10.61 -8.40
N SER A 46 14.62 11.07 -7.97
CA SER A 46 13.39 10.28 -8.00
C SER A 46 12.65 10.45 -9.33
N ILE A 47 11.90 9.43 -9.74
CA ILE A 47 10.86 9.58 -10.77
C ILE A 47 9.77 10.52 -10.24
N LYS A 48 9.17 11.32 -11.13
CA LYS A 48 8.02 12.16 -10.77
C LYS A 48 6.83 11.27 -10.38
N PHE A 49 6.17 11.63 -9.29
CA PHE A 49 4.95 10.95 -8.89
C PHE A 49 3.82 11.21 -9.90
N PRO A 50 2.85 10.28 -10.02
CA PRO A 50 1.58 10.55 -10.67
C PRO A 50 0.90 11.76 -10.03
N GLU A 51 0.08 12.47 -10.79
CA GLU A 51 -0.77 13.51 -10.23
C GLU A 51 -1.75 12.92 -9.22
N LEU A 52 -1.99 13.66 -8.14
CA LEU A 52 -2.99 13.28 -7.15
C LEU A 52 -4.38 13.33 -7.81
N PRO A 53 -5.24 12.30 -7.63
CA PRO A 53 -6.60 12.35 -8.11
C PRO A 53 -7.39 13.53 -7.52
N ASP A 54 -8.45 13.93 -8.21
CA ASP A 54 -9.35 14.98 -7.75
C ASP A 54 -10.23 14.53 -6.58
N LYS A 55 -10.88 15.49 -5.92
CA LYS A 55 -11.66 15.25 -4.71
C LYS A 55 -12.77 14.22 -4.94
N ASP A 56 -13.47 14.32 -6.07
CA ASP A 56 -14.62 13.48 -6.38
C ASP A 56 -14.20 12.02 -6.63
N TYR A 57 -12.99 11.78 -7.13
CA TYR A 57 -12.43 10.44 -7.25
C TYR A 57 -12.07 9.81 -5.89
N LEU A 58 -11.71 10.63 -4.90
CA LEU A 58 -11.31 10.18 -3.57
C LEU A 58 -12.51 9.96 -2.62
N GLU A 59 -13.72 10.31 -3.04
CA GLU A 59 -14.94 10.11 -2.27
C GLU A 59 -15.40 8.64 -2.35
N ILE A 60 -15.69 8.04 -1.20
CA ILE A 60 -16.25 6.68 -1.08
C ILE A 60 -17.76 6.83 -0.88
N ILE A 61 -18.57 6.19 -1.73
CA ILE A 61 -20.06 6.22 -1.72
C ILE A 61 -20.63 4.97 -1.08
#